data_AF-A0A7C6XV18-F1
#
_entry.id   AF-A0A7C6XV18-F1
#
_cell.length_a   1.000
_cell.length_b   1.000
_cell.length_c   1.000
_cell.angle_alpha   90.00
_cell.angle_beta   90.00
_cell.angle_gamma   90.00
#
_symmetry.space_group_name_H-M   'P 1'
#
loop_
_entity.id
_entity.type
_entity.pdbx_description
1 polymer ?
#
loop_
_entity_poly.entity_id
_entity_poly.type
_entity_poly.pdbx_seq_one_letter_code
_entity_poly.pdbx_strand_id
1 'polypeptide(L)'
;GDYDFEALEAVNLPLFNLHLQQLMAGERVRLPRYDFELGRSVEGEEVTLSPDTVIIVEGIHGLNPALITDIPAESVYRIYVSALTQLNIDHHNRIPTTDGRLLRRIVRDARYRGYSAADTINRWESVRRGEERYIFPFQEHSDVMFNSTLAYELSVLKPYAEPLLLRVPRGTDAAIEARRLLAFLRWVTPCDSDLVPDNSLLREFIGDSVLQDFRF
;
A
#
# COMPACT_ATOMS: atom_id res chain seq x y z
N GLY A 1 9.93 -12.81 -21.57
CA GLY A 1 9.86 -11.49 -20.93
C GLY A 1 8.90 -11.62 -19.80
N ASP A 2 9.23 -11.06 -18.64
CA ASP A 2 8.34 -11.07 -17.48
C ASP A 2 7.21 -10.04 -17.69
N TYR A 3 5.99 -10.38 -17.29
CA TYR A 3 4.83 -9.49 -17.37
C TYR A 3 4.98 -8.36 -16.35
N ASP A 4 4.82 -7.10 -16.80
CA ASP A 4 4.79 -5.93 -15.93
C ASP A 4 3.35 -5.65 -15.48
N PHE A 5 2.94 -6.28 -14.37
CA PHE A 5 1.61 -6.08 -13.78
C PHE A 5 1.46 -4.74 -13.02
N GLU A 6 2.53 -3.95 -12.91
CA GLU A 6 2.50 -2.60 -12.32
C GLU A 6 2.30 -1.51 -13.39
N ALA A 7 2.28 -1.88 -14.67
CA ALA A 7 2.00 -0.96 -15.77
C ALA A 7 0.50 -0.64 -15.84
N LEU A 8 0.16 0.60 -16.21
CA LEU A 8 -1.25 1.03 -16.34
C LEU A 8 -1.99 0.16 -17.36
N GLU A 9 -1.29 -0.24 -18.43
CA GLU A 9 -1.78 -1.07 -19.51
C GLU A 9 -2.16 -2.50 -19.08
N ALA A 10 -1.76 -2.93 -17.88
CA ALA A 10 -2.24 -4.17 -17.27
C ALA A 10 -3.70 -4.07 -16.80
N VAL A 11 -4.22 -2.85 -16.60
CA VAL A 11 -5.63 -2.60 -16.30
C VAL A 11 -6.43 -2.57 -17.60
N ASN A 12 -7.61 -3.21 -17.60
CA ASN A 12 -8.57 -3.09 -18.71
C ASN A 12 -9.27 -1.71 -18.65
N LEU A 13 -8.57 -0.65 -19.08
CA LEU A 13 -9.04 0.73 -19.05
C LEU A 13 -10.40 0.93 -19.75
N PRO A 14 -10.67 0.32 -20.93
CA PRO A 14 -11.98 0.44 -21.56
C PRO A 14 -13.12 -0.09 -20.70
N LEU A 15 -12.94 -1.29 -20.10
CA LEU A 15 -13.95 -1.88 -19.24
C LEU A 15 -14.12 -1.07 -17.94
N PHE A 16 -13.02 -0.60 -17.37
CA PHE A 16 -13.02 0.20 -16.16
C PHE A 16 -13.80 1.51 -16.34
N ASN A 17 -13.53 2.27 -17.42
CA ASN A 17 -14.23 3.53 -17.70
C ASN A 17 -15.71 3.30 -18.04
N LEU A 18 -16.03 2.25 -18.80
CA LEU A 18 -17.42 1.88 -19.09
C LEU A 18 -18.19 1.59 -17.80
N HIS A 19 -17.66 0.72 -16.95
CA HIS A 19 -18.30 0.36 -15.68
C HIS A 19 -18.45 1.57 -14.75
N LEU A 20 -17.44 2.44 -14.69
CA LEU A 20 -17.51 3.66 -13.88
C LEU A 20 -18.65 4.58 -14.33
N GLN A 21 -18.81 4.81 -15.65
CA GLN A 21 -19.91 5.60 -16.20
C GLN A 21 -21.27 4.98 -15.91
N GLN A 22 -21.41 3.67 -16.09
CA GLN A 22 -22.66 2.95 -15.82
C GLN A 22 -23.04 3.02 -14.34
N LEU A 23 -22.08 2.82 -13.44
CA LEU A 23 -22.29 2.95 -12.00
C LEU A 23 -22.72 4.38 -11.62
N MET A 24 -22.08 5.41 -12.18
CA MET A 24 -22.45 6.81 -11.98
C MET A 24 -23.84 7.16 -12.55
N ALA A 25 -24.32 6.42 -13.56
CA ALA A 25 -25.66 6.55 -14.10
C ALA A 25 -26.73 5.74 -13.31
N GLY A 26 -26.33 5.01 -12.26
CA GLY A 26 -27.23 4.13 -11.49
C GLY A 26 -27.60 2.84 -12.21
N GLU A 27 -26.85 2.45 -13.24
CA GLU A 27 -27.05 1.20 -13.94
C GLU A 27 -26.53 0.00 -13.14
N ARG A 28 -27.01 -1.20 -13.47
CA ARG A 28 -26.49 -2.44 -12.92
C ARG A 28 -25.25 -2.87 -13.69
N VAL A 29 -24.16 -3.11 -12.96
CA VAL A 29 -22.87 -3.54 -13.51
C VAL A 29 -22.42 -4.82 -12.83
N ARG A 30 -21.87 -5.76 -13.60
CA ARG A 30 -21.19 -6.94 -13.06
C ARG A 30 -19.70 -6.65 -12.96
N LEU A 31 -19.20 -6.47 -11.75
CA LEU A 31 -17.80 -6.12 -11.52
C LEU A 31 -16.89 -7.33 -11.83
N PRO A 32 -15.76 -7.14 -12.54
CA PRO A 32 -14.77 -8.19 -12.68
C PRO A 32 -14.04 -8.38 -11.34
N ARG A 33 -13.75 -9.64 -11.00
CA ARG A 33 -12.88 -9.98 -9.88
C ARG A 33 -11.61 -10.62 -10.44
N TYR A 34 -10.44 -10.11 -10.08
CA TYR A 34 -9.19 -10.74 -10.48
C TYR A 34 -8.96 -12.01 -9.66
N ASP A 35 -8.68 -13.12 -10.33
CA ASP A 35 -8.34 -14.39 -9.71
C ASP A 35 -6.83 -14.61 -9.78
N PHE A 36 -6.16 -14.58 -8.61
CA PHE A 36 -4.71 -14.69 -8.52
C PHE A 36 -4.19 -16.12 -8.80
N GLU A 37 -5.02 -17.16 -8.61
CA GLU A 37 -4.64 -18.53 -8.94
C GLU A 37 -4.71 -18.78 -10.44
N LEU A 38 -5.75 -18.25 -11.09
CA LEU A 38 -5.95 -18.35 -12.54
C LEU A 38 -5.18 -17.29 -13.34
N GLY A 39 -4.70 -16.23 -12.68
CA GLY A 39 -4.00 -15.11 -13.30
C GLY A 39 -4.86 -14.26 -14.25
N ARG A 40 -6.19 -14.27 -14.09
CA ARG A 40 -7.13 -13.58 -14.98
C ARG A 40 -8.37 -13.06 -14.26
N SER A 41 -9.04 -12.09 -14.89
CA SER A 41 -10.35 -11.63 -14.42
C SER A 41 -11.43 -12.69 -14.64
N VAL A 42 -12.27 -12.89 -13.64
CA VAL A 42 -13.49 -13.69 -13.66
C VAL A 42 -14.68 -12.81 -13.31
N GLU A 43 -15.90 -13.31 -13.54
CA GLU A 43 -17.10 -12.61 -13.11
C GLU A 43 -17.15 -12.50 -11.58
N GLY A 44 -17.40 -11.28 -11.10
CA GLY A 44 -17.66 -10.99 -9.70
C GLY A 44 -19.14 -10.71 -9.45
N GLU A 45 -19.39 -9.86 -8.47
CA GLU A 45 -20.72 -9.47 -8.02
C GLU A 45 -21.41 -8.46 -8.95
N GLU A 46 -22.74 -8.44 -8.91
CA GLU A 46 -23.54 -7.39 -9.54
C GLU A 46 -23.84 -6.28 -8.54
N VAL A 47 -23.58 -5.05 -8.96
CA VAL A 47 -23.75 -3.85 -8.14
C VAL A 47 -24.64 -2.85 -8.87
N THR A 48 -25.48 -2.16 -8.11
CA THR A 48 -26.27 -1.01 -8.56
C THR A 48 -26.18 0.04 -7.47
N LEU A 49 -25.79 1.27 -7.82
CA LEU A 49 -25.60 2.35 -6.85
C LEU A 49 -26.83 3.22 -6.74
N SER A 50 -27.11 3.73 -5.54
CA SER A 50 -28.09 4.80 -5.34
C SER A 50 -27.45 6.16 -5.68
N PRO A 51 -28.26 7.20 -6.02
CA PRO A 51 -27.75 8.52 -6.40
C PRO A 51 -26.88 9.22 -5.35
N ASP A 52 -26.96 8.81 -4.09
CA ASP A 52 -26.24 9.33 -2.93
C ASP A 52 -25.00 8.50 -2.53
N THR A 53 -24.59 7.55 -3.36
CA THR A 53 -23.43 6.70 -3.11
C THR A 53 -22.12 7.35 -3.59
N VAL A 54 -21.04 7.18 -2.82
CA VAL A 54 -19.67 7.55 -3.22
C VAL A 54 -18.93 6.32 -3.73
N ILE A 55 -18.28 6.44 -4.89
CA ILE A 55 -17.40 5.40 -5.44
C ILE A 55 -15.98 5.67 -4.96
N ILE A 56 -15.37 4.69 -4.28
CA ILE A 56 -13.96 4.73 -3.91
C ILE A 56 -13.20 3.79 -4.84
N VAL A 57 -12.30 4.34 -5.64
CA VAL A 57 -11.36 3.57 -6.46
C VAL A 57 -9.99 3.59 -5.78
N GLU A 58 -9.52 2.42 -5.36
CA GLU A 58 -8.19 2.24 -4.79
C GLU A 58 -7.27 1.51 -5.79
N GLY A 59 -6.02 1.95 -5.87
CA GLY A 59 -5.00 1.32 -6.69
C GLY A 59 -3.82 2.25 -6.97
N ILE A 60 -2.69 1.65 -7.35
CA ILE A 60 -1.42 2.37 -7.57
C ILE A 60 -1.48 3.43 -8.69
N HIS A 61 -2.45 3.33 -9.59
CA HIS A 61 -2.65 4.27 -10.69
C HIS A 61 -3.74 5.32 -10.45
N GLY A 62 -4.31 5.42 -9.23
CA GLY A 62 -5.45 6.31 -8.95
C GLY A 62 -5.23 7.79 -9.30
N LEU A 63 -3.97 8.24 -9.35
CA LEU A 63 -3.58 9.61 -9.71
C LEU A 63 -3.17 9.78 -11.18
N ASN A 64 -3.07 8.68 -11.93
CA ASN A 64 -2.70 8.72 -13.33
C ASN A 64 -3.89 9.28 -14.15
N PRO A 65 -3.74 10.41 -14.86
CA PRO A 65 -4.83 10.99 -15.65
C PRO A 65 -5.35 10.05 -16.74
N ALA A 66 -4.56 9.08 -17.18
CA ALA A 66 -4.98 8.09 -18.16
C ALA A 66 -5.84 6.95 -17.58
N LEU A 67 -6.02 6.88 -16.26
CA LEU A 67 -6.91 5.89 -15.64
C LEU A 67 -8.39 6.20 -15.92
N ILE A 68 -8.78 7.46 -15.79
CA ILE A 68 -10.16 7.93 -15.97
C ILE A 68 -10.15 9.05 -17.02
N THR A 69 -10.70 8.77 -18.20
CA THR A 69 -10.67 9.68 -19.35
C THR A 69 -12.00 10.39 -19.60
N ASP A 70 -13.11 9.75 -19.26
CA ASP A 70 -14.45 10.16 -19.72
C ASP A 70 -15.38 10.58 -18.56
N ILE A 71 -14.80 10.96 -17.42
CA ILE A 71 -15.53 11.48 -16.26
C ILE A 71 -15.16 12.96 -16.05
N PRO A 72 -16.14 13.86 -15.81
CA PRO A 72 -15.86 15.26 -15.50
C PRO A 72 -14.93 15.40 -14.29
N ALA A 73 -13.94 16.28 -14.39
CA ALA A 73 -12.91 16.41 -13.35
C ALA A 73 -13.49 16.87 -12.00
N GLU A 74 -14.56 17.67 -12.02
CA GLU A 74 -15.29 18.15 -10.84
C GLU A 74 -16.00 17.02 -10.06
N SER A 75 -16.23 15.87 -10.70
CA SER A 75 -16.82 14.69 -10.07
C SER A 75 -15.77 13.76 -9.45
N VAL A 76 -14.49 14.10 -9.55
CA VAL A 76 -13.37 13.25 -9.12
C VAL A 76 -12.55 13.99 -8.06
N TYR A 77 -12.39 13.34 -6.90
CA TYR A 77 -11.50 13.82 -5.84
C TYR A 77 -10.35 12.84 -5.64
N ARG A 78 -9.11 13.31 -5.82
CA ARG A 78 -7.89 12.50 -5.85
C ARG A 78 -7.14 12.62 -4.54
N ILE A 79 -6.96 11.48 -3.87
CA ILE A 79 -6.24 11.39 -2.60
C ILE A 79 -4.92 10.67 -2.81
N TYR A 80 -3.80 11.33 -2.51
CA TYR A 80 -2.50 10.66 -2.45
C TYR A 80 -2.18 10.22 -1.02
N VAL A 81 -2.18 8.91 -0.78
CA VAL A 81 -1.75 8.35 0.51
C VAL A 81 -0.24 8.15 0.49
N SER A 82 0.45 8.91 1.33
CA SER A 82 1.90 8.83 1.52
C SER A 82 2.24 8.24 2.88
N ALA A 83 3.50 7.85 3.06
CA ALA A 83 4.05 7.41 4.34
C ALA A 83 5.36 8.17 4.61
N LEU A 84 5.29 9.49 4.62
CA LEU A 84 6.45 10.36 4.79
C LEU A 84 6.86 10.40 6.27
N THR A 85 7.99 9.77 6.59
CA THR A 85 8.53 9.81 7.94
C THR A 85 9.08 11.20 8.24
N GLN A 86 8.51 11.86 9.25
CA GLN A 86 8.88 13.23 9.64
C GLN A 86 9.84 13.28 10.83
N LEU A 87 10.14 12.14 11.44
CA LEU A 87 11.02 12.04 12.60
C LEU A 87 12.49 12.02 12.21
N ASN A 88 13.29 12.64 13.06
CA ASN A 88 14.74 12.55 12.98
C ASN A 88 15.25 11.65 14.10
N ILE A 89 16.36 10.95 13.84
CA ILE A 89 17.11 10.19 14.84
C ILE A 89 17.81 11.16 15.79
N ASP A 90 18.37 12.24 15.23
CA ASP A 90 19.00 13.35 15.94
C ASP A 90 18.86 14.65 15.15
N HIS A 91 19.58 15.72 15.52
CA HIS A 91 19.48 17.02 14.83
C HIS A 91 19.95 17.02 13.36
N HIS A 92 20.70 16.01 12.93
CA HIS A 92 21.33 15.95 11.62
C HIS A 92 20.91 14.73 10.79
N ASN A 93 20.44 13.67 11.43
CA ASN A 93 20.08 12.40 10.81
C ASN A 93 18.56 12.23 10.77
N ARG A 94 17.98 12.29 9.58
CA ARG A 94 16.55 12.00 9.37
C ARG A 94 16.33 10.50 9.34
N ILE A 95 15.15 10.05 9.76
CA ILE A 95 14.73 8.67 9.48
C ILE A 95 14.32 8.60 8.00
N PRO A 96 14.94 7.73 7.18
CA PRO A 96 14.54 7.59 5.79
C PRO A 96 13.12 7.05 5.67
N THR A 97 12.26 7.75 4.93
CA THR A 97 10.90 7.30 4.60
C THR A 97 10.90 5.88 3.99
N THR A 98 11.91 5.56 3.19
CA THR A 98 12.07 4.22 2.59
C THR A 98 12.17 3.12 3.63
N ASP A 99 12.79 3.39 4.78
CA ASP A 99 13.00 2.40 5.84
C ASP A 99 11.71 2.13 6.59
N GLY A 100 10.96 3.18 6.93
CA GLY A 100 9.62 3.03 7.54
C GLY A 100 8.69 2.22 6.63
N ARG A 101 8.69 2.54 5.33
CA ARG A 101 7.88 1.81 4.32
C ARG A 101 8.32 0.35 4.15
N LEU A 102 9.62 0.08 4.14
CA LEU A 102 10.14 -1.29 4.06
C LEU A 102 9.80 -2.09 5.33
N LEU A 103 9.92 -1.50 6.52
CA LEU A 103 9.56 -2.16 7.78
C LEU A 103 8.06 -2.49 7.85
N ARG A 104 7.19 -1.54 7.48
CA ARG A 104 5.75 -1.78 7.29
C ARG A 104 5.50 -2.97 6.38
N ARG A 105 6.18 -3.00 5.24
CA ARG A 105 6.04 -4.06 4.23
C ARG A 105 6.51 -5.42 4.74
N ILE A 106 7.66 -5.49 5.42
CA ILE A 106 8.19 -6.73 5.99
C ILE A 106 7.20 -7.32 7.00
N VAL A 107 6.68 -6.49 7.91
CA VAL A 107 5.72 -6.95 8.94
C VAL A 107 4.42 -7.43 8.30
N ARG A 108 3.84 -6.64 7.38
CA ARG A 108 2.60 -7.00 6.68
C ARG A 108 2.76 -8.26 5.82
N ASP A 109 3.80 -8.31 5.00
CA ASP A 109 4.00 -9.42 4.05
C ASP A 109 4.26 -10.73 4.80
N ALA A 110 4.99 -10.71 5.92
CA ALA A 110 5.15 -11.88 6.78
C ALA A 110 3.85 -12.33 7.43
N ARG A 111 3.02 -11.38 7.90
CA ARG A 111 1.77 -11.69 8.60
C ARG A 111 0.67 -12.21 7.67
N TYR A 112 0.45 -11.54 6.54
CA TYR A 112 -0.72 -11.80 5.68
C TYR A 112 -0.40 -12.53 4.38
N ARG A 113 0.86 -12.56 3.93
CA ARG A 113 1.25 -13.13 2.64
C ARG A 113 2.21 -14.31 2.75
N GLY A 114 2.69 -14.61 3.96
CA GLY A 114 3.63 -15.70 4.22
C GLY A 114 5.03 -15.49 3.63
N TYR A 115 5.36 -14.28 3.16
CA TYR A 115 6.70 -13.98 2.64
C TYR A 115 7.71 -13.79 3.77
N SER A 116 8.93 -14.27 3.57
CA SER A 116 10.01 -13.99 4.51
C SER A 116 10.51 -12.55 4.37
N ALA A 117 11.18 -12.02 5.40
CA ALA A 117 11.84 -10.71 5.30
C ALA A 117 12.86 -10.67 4.14
N ALA A 118 13.52 -11.79 3.85
CA ALA A 118 14.44 -11.89 2.73
C ALA A 118 13.72 -11.73 1.38
N ASP A 119 12.55 -12.36 1.20
CA ASP A 119 11.75 -12.23 -0.01
C ASP A 119 11.30 -10.78 -0.24
N THR A 120 10.81 -10.12 0.82
CA THR A 120 10.39 -8.72 0.74
C THR A 120 11.55 -7.79 0.42
N ILE A 121 12.71 -7.96 1.08
CA ILE A 121 13.91 -7.16 0.83
C ILE A 121 14.39 -7.32 -0.62
N ASN A 122 14.47 -8.55 -1.12
CA ASN A 122 14.93 -8.82 -2.49
C ASN A 122 14.01 -8.21 -3.55
N ARG A 123 12.71 -8.08 -3.27
CA ARG A 123 11.73 -7.45 -4.18
C ARG A 123 11.69 -5.92 -4.07
N TRP A 124 12.26 -5.35 -3.01
CA TRP A 124 12.10 -3.94 -2.66
C TRP A 124 12.57 -2.99 -3.77
N GLU A 125 13.69 -3.29 -4.41
CA GLU A 125 14.19 -2.44 -5.50
C GLU A 125 13.24 -2.43 -6.70
N SER A 126 12.66 -3.58 -7.05
CA SER A 126 11.69 -3.65 -8.16
C SER A 126 10.44 -2.81 -7.87
N VAL A 127 9.92 -2.91 -6.65
CA VAL A 127 8.79 -2.09 -6.19
C VAL A 127 9.11 -0.61 -6.32
N ARG A 128 10.30 -0.19 -5.87
CA ARG A 128 10.71 1.21 -5.93
C ARG A 128 10.82 1.72 -7.37
N ARG A 129 11.31 0.90 -8.30
CA ARG A 129 11.31 1.25 -9.73
C ARG A 129 9.88 1.43 -10.27
N GLY A 130 8.96 0.57 -9.86
CA GLY A 130 7.53 0.72 -10.17
C GLY A 130 6.94 2.02 -9.64
N GLU A 131 7.23 2.36 -8.38
CA GLU A 131 6.80 3.62 -7.76
C GLU A 131 7.33 4.85 -8.51
N GLU A 132 8.63 4.86 -8.83
CA GLU A 132 9.29 5.95 -9.55
C GLU A 132 8.75 6.12 -10.97
N ARG A 133 8.30 5.03 -11.61
CA ARG A 133 7.78 5.06 -12.98
C ARG A 133 6.29 5.36 -13.06
N TYR A 134 5.50 4.79 -12.15
CA TYR A 134 4.05 4.70 -12.30
C TYR A 134 3.25 5.46 -11.25
N ILE A 135 3.88 5.92 -10.16
CA ILE A 135 3.18 6.55 -9.03
C ILE A 135 3.69 7.97 -8.80
N PHE A 136 4.99 8.15 -8.49
CA PHE A 136 5.55 9.46 -8.15
C PHE A 136 5.42 10.53 -9.22
N PRO A 137 5.48 10.23 -10.54
CA PRO A 137 5.25 11.25 -11.57
C PRO A 137 3.86 11.89 -11.52
N PHE A 138 2.88 11.20 -10.91
CA PHE A 138 1.49 11.64 -10.87
C PHE A 138 1.05 12.18 -9.51
N GLN A 139 1.93 12.21 -8.50
CA GLN A 139 1.55 12.64 -7.14
C GLN A 139 1.00 14.08 -7.09
N GLU A 140 1.48 14.97 -7.95
CA GLU A 140 1.03 16.37 -8.04
C GLU A 140 -0.37 16.53 -8.64
N HIS A 141 -0.98 15.45 -9.14
CA HIS A 141 -2.39 15.46 -9.57
C HIS A 141 -3.37 15.24 -8.40
N SER A 142 -2.89 15.03 -7.18
CA SER A 142 -3.78 14.86 -6.02
C SER A 142 -4.40 16.18 -5.58
N ASP A 143 -5.68 16.16 -5.24
CA ASP A 143 -6.35 17.28 -4.59
C ASP A 143 -5.94 17.40 -3.11
N VAL A 144 -5.62 16.27 -2.48
CA VAL A 144 -5.09 16.23 -1.11
C VAL A 144 -4.09 15.10 -0.93
N MET A 145 -3.07 15.41 -0.13
CA MET A 145 -2.10 14.43 0.34
C MET A 145 -2.45 14.03 1.78
N PHE A 146 -2.58 12.73 2.02
CA PHE A 146 -2.76 12.16 3.35
C PHE A 146 -1.49 11.44 3.77
N ASN A 147 -0.84 11.90 4.85
CA ASN A 147 0.33 11.22 5.39
C ASN A 147 -0.11 10.17 6.43
N SER A 148 0.06 8.89 6.08
CA SER A 148 -0.25 7.74 6.92
C SER A 148 0.84 7.41 7.95
N THR A 149 1.95 8.13 7.99
CA THR A 149 3.00 7.95 9.01
C THR A 149 2.55 8.40 10.39
N LEU A 150 2.81 7.56 11.39
CA LEU A 150 2.51 7.85 12.80
C LEU A 150 3.83 8.01 13.55
N ALA A 151 3.95 9.02 14.40
CA ALA A 151 5.20 9.29 15.13
C ALA A 151 5.68 8.10 15.98
N TYR A 152 4.76 7.29 16.50
CA TYR A 152 5.10 6.14 17.34
C TYR A 152 5.26 4.82 16.56
N GLU A 153 5.07 4.80 15.24
CA GLU A 153 4.93 3.56 14.48
C GLU A 153 6.15 2.65 14.59
N LEU A 154 7.36 3.21 14.55
CA LEU A 154 8.59 2.41 14.59
C LEU A 154 8.77 1.69 15.92
N SER A 155 8.34 2.33 17.01
CA SER A 155 8.38 1.78 18.36
C SER A 155 7.49 0.54 18.46
N VAL A 156 6.32 0.60 17.81
CA VAL A 156 5.36 -0.51 17.77
C VAL A 156 5.76 -1.58 16.74
N LEU A 157 6.30 -1.20 15.58
CA LEU A 157 6.71 -2.14 14.54
C LEU A 157 7.96 -2.94 14.93
N LYS A 158 8.85 -2.36 15.74
CA LYS A 158 10.14 -2.96 16.11
C LYS A 158 10.01 -4.39 16.68
N PRO A 159 9.16 -4.66 17.70
CA PRO A 159 8.95 -6.03 18.22
C PRO A 159 8.51 -7.06 17.16
N TYR A 160 7.81 -6.62 16.11
CA TYR A 160 7.38 -7.50 15.02
C TYR A 160 8.45 -7.64 13.92
N ALA A 161 9.18 -6.57 13.61
CA ALA A 161 10.17 -6.55 12.55
C ALA A 161 11.49 -7.23 12.95
N GLU A 162 12.00 -7.02 14.17
CA GLU A 162 13.31 -7.55 14.60
C GLU A 162 13.41 -9.08 14.50
N PRO A 163 12.42 -9.87 14.98
CA PRO A 163 12.48 -11.33 14.84
C PRO A 163 12.50 -11.80 13.39
N LEU A 164 11.82 -11.08 12.48
CA LEU A 164 11.80 -11.39 11.05
C LEU A 164 13.15 -11.10 10.40
N LEU A 165 13.75 -9.95 10.73
CA LEU A 165 15.06 -9.54 10.22
C LEU A 165 16.18 -10.47 10.72
N LEU A 166 16.11 -10.93 11.97
CA LEU A 166 17.09 -11.87 12.55
C LEU A 166 17.06 -13.26 11.89
N ARG A 167 15.95 -13.63 11.25
CA ARG A 167 15.79 -14.90 10.52
C ARG A 167 16.34 -14.85 9.10
N VAL A 168 16.75 -13.69 8.59
CA VAL A 168 17.29 -13.57 7.24
C VAL A 168 18.59 -14.39 7.12
N PRO A 169 18.72 -15.30 6.14
CA PRO A 169 19.90 -16.16 6.00
C PRO A 169 21.18 -15.34 5.80
N ARG A 170 22.22 -15.67 6.57
CA ARG A 170 23.54 -15.04 6.45
C ARG A 170 24.15 -15.32 5.08
N GLY A 171 24.97 -14.38 4.60
CA GLY A 171 25.68 -14.52 3.31
C GLY A 171 24.84 -14.20 2.07
N THR A 172 23.61 -13.70 2.25
CA THR A 172 22.74 -13.21 1.16
C THR A 172 22.80 -11.69 1.05
N ASP A 173 22.42 -11.14 -0.10
CA ASP A 173 22.31 -9.68 -0.28
C ASP A 173 21.28 -9.07 0.68
N ALA A 174 20.16 -9.77 0.89
CA ALA A 174 19.15 -9.39 1.87
C ALA A 174 19.72 -9.27 3.30
N ALA A 175 20.75 -10.05 3.66
CA ALA A 175 21.38 -9.97 4.98
C ALA A 175 22.17 -8.69 5.20
N ILE A 176 22.61 -8.00 4.13
CA ILE A 176 23.24 -6.68 4.25
C ILE A 176 22.18 -5.67 4.70
N GLU A 177 21.06 -5.64 4.00
CA GLU A 177 19.95 -4.73 4.30
C GLU A 177 19.30 -5.04 5.64
N ALA A 178 19.10 -6.33 5.97
CA ALA A 178 18.57 -6.71 7.27
C ALA A 178 19.45 -6.26 8.43
N ARG A 179 20.78 -6.36 8.30
CA ARG A 179 21.72 -5.83 9.30
C ARG A 179 21.66 -4.32 9.42
N ARG A 180 21.49 -3.60 8.31
CA ARG A 180 21.31 -2.14 8.30
C ARG A 180 20.04 -1.73 9.05
N LEU A 181 18.91 -2.39 8.75
CA LEU A 181 17.64 -2.15 9.44
C LEU A 181 17.71 -2.49 10.93
N LEU A 182 18.34 -3.60 11.31
CA LEU A 182 18.57 -3.94 12.72
C LEU A 182 19.42 -2.89 13.42
N ALA A 183 20.50 -2.42 12.79
CA ALA A 183 21.34 -1.36 13.35
C ALA A 183 20.55 -0.05 13.53
N PHE A 184 19.65 0.27 12.61
CA PHE A 184 18.73 1.41 12.72
C PHE A 184 17.73 1.23 13.88
N LEU A 185 17.08 0.07 14.00
CA LEU A 185 16.09 -0.20 15.06
C LEU A 185 16.68 -0.19 16.48
N ARG A 186 18.00 -0.30 16.65
CA ARG A 186 18.66 -0.13 17.96
C ARG A 186 18.43 1.25 18.58
N TRP A 187 18.18 2.28 17.78
CA TRP A 187 17.90 3.64 18.25
C TRP A 187 16.43 3.86 18.66
N VAL A 188 15.57 2.87 18.40
CA VAL A 188 14.14 2.97 18.66
C VAL A 188 13.79 2.21 19.94
N THR A 189 13.08 2.86 20.86
CA THR A 189 12.57 2.19 22.06
C THR A 189 11.27 1.46 21.71
N PRO A 190 11.12 0.15 21.98
CA PRO A 190 9.90 -0.57 21.65
C PRO A 190 8.72 -0.10 22.49
N CYS A 191 7.52 -0.17 21.92
CA CYS A 191 6.24 0.13 22.56
C CYS A 191 5.31 -1.07 22.41
N ASP A 192 4.49 -1.33 23.43
CA ASP A 192 3.47 -2.36 23.39
C ASP A 192 2.36 -2.00 22.39
N SER A 193 1.79 -3.01 21.72
CA SER A 193 0.67 -2.86 20.80
C SER A 193 -0.65 -2.61 21.53
N ASP A 194 -0.74 -2.91 22.82
CA ASP A 194 -1.92 -2.60 23.65
C ASP A 194 -2.23 -1.09 23.74
N LEU A 195 -1.21 -0.25 23.52
CA LEU A 195 -1.36 1.21 23.49
C LEU A 195 -1.86 1.76 22.15
N VAL A 196 -1.94 0.92 21.12
CA VAL A 196 -2.38 1.31 19.78
C VAL A 196 -3.91 1.32 19.74
N PRO A 197 -4.55 2.42 19.35
CA PRO A 197 -6.00 2.42 19.16
C PRO A 197 -6.45 1.32 18.20
N ASP A 198 -7.60 0.73 18.49
CA ASP A 198 -8.20 -0.35 17.71
C ASP A 198 -8.60 0.07 16.28
N ASN A 199 -8.80 1.36 16.06
CA ASN A 199 -9.06 1.99 14.76
C ASN A 199 -7.83 2.68 14.14
N SER A 200 -6.62 2.46 14.69
CA SER A 200 -5.39 3.02 14.14
C SER A 200 -5.01 2.37 12.81
N LEU A 201 -4.49 3.16 11.86
CA LEU A 201 -3.90 2.65 10.61
C LEU A 201 -2.81 1.61 10.86
N LEU A 202 -2.14 1.66 12.01
CA LEU A 202 -1.07 0.73 12.33
C LEU A 202 -1.58 -0.71 12.50
N ARG A 203 -2.86 -0.87 12.85
CA ARG A 203 -3.54 -2.17 13.00
C ARG A 203 -3.59 -2.96 11.69
N GLU A 204 -3.49 -2.29 10.54
CA GLU A 204 -3.28 -2.95 9.25
C GLU A 204 -2.02 -3.84 9.26
N PHE A 205 -0.95 -3.40 9.92
CA PHE A 205 0.34 -4.11 9.94
C PHE A 205 0.43 -5.11 11.09
N ILE A 206 -0.05 -4.73 12.28
CA ILE A 206 0.12 -5.50 13.52
C ILE A 206 -1.12 -6.31 13.94
N GLY A 207 -2.24 -6.19 13.22
CA GLY A 207 -3.51 -6.86 13.49
C GLY A 207 -4.39 -6.18 14.55
N ASP A 208 -5.52 -6.82 14.84
CA ASP A 208 -6.53 -6.41 15.84
C ASP A 208 -7.24 -5.09 15.51
N SER A 209 -7.46 -4.84 14.22
CA SER A 209 -8.27 -3.69 13.77
C SER A 209 -9.75 -3.97 13.99
N VAL A 210 -10.49 -3.03 14.58
CA VAL A 210 -11.98 -3.12 14.62
C VAL A 210 -12.62 -2.99 13.23
N LEU A 211 -11.84 -2.58 12.22
CA LEU A 211 -12.30 -2.44 10.85
C LEU A 211 -12.06 -3.70 10.00
N GLN A 212 -11.41 -4.74 10.54
CA GLN A 212 -11.00 -5.92 9.77
C GLN A 212 -12.18 -6.64 9.10
N ASP A 213 -13.31 -6.75 9.80
CA ASP A 213 -14.53 -7.40 9.30
C ASP A 213 -15.66 -6.39 9.04
N PHE A 214 -15.34 -5.10 8.98
CA PHE A 214 -16.34 -4.06 8.75
C PHE A 214 -16.89 -4.18 7.34
N ARG A 215 -18.23 -4.29 7.24
CA ARG A 215 -18.96 -4.30 5.97
C ARG A 215 -19.94 -3.13 5.95
N PHE A 216 -19.97 -2.42 4.82
CA PHE A 216 -20.93 -1.35 4.53
C PHE A 216 -22.31 -1.92 4.20
#